data_AF-A0A1Q3SR74-F1
#
_entry.id   AF-A0A1Q3SR74-F1
#
_cell.length_a   1.000
_cell.length_b   1.000
_cell.length_c   1.000
_cell.angle_alpha   90.00
_cell.angle_beta   90.00
_cell.angle_gamma   90.00
#
_symmetry.space_group_name_H-M   'P 1'
#
loop_
_entity.id
_entity.type
_entity.pdbx_description
1 polymer ?
#
loop_
_entity_poly.entity_id
_entity_poly.type
_entity_poly.pdbx_seq_one_letter_code
_entity_poly.pdbx_strand_id
1 'polypeptide(L)'
;MAGKNPRRRSRLFSEGLERINAFSDGIFAIAITLLVLDIHVPELDPKEIDQLPQKLWDLWPRILIYCIGFLIIGVFWMLHRGIFSYIKRFDSRLLWLNNLFLLMIAFQPFPTAVLGEYVDTTVAVVFFASVQLLSSLFKLLIWLYASHKHRLIDAGLSDRFIRYNTMQSASPLVIYMISIGLAFINTTIAELSWLLFAVDGQIIRFFYPVRPQEYKDGSEDEEVNLTDFGEVPVLSQPGVIQVIKSQPEAQPVVKVGELSTIEKSPTDTKESTPASTDK
;
A
#
# COMPACT_ATOMS: atom_id res chain seq x y z
N MET A 1 15.30 -41.29 12.96
CA MET A 1 15.54 -39.89 12.56
C MET A 1 14.54 -39.52 11.46
N ALA A 2 13.53 -38.71 11.78
CA ALA A 2 12.44 -38.40 10.86
C ALA A 2 12.91 -37.45 9.76
N GLY A 3 12.92 -37.93 8.51
CA GLY A 3 13.19 -37.14 7.31
C GLY A 3 12.20 -35.97 7.22
N LYS A 4 12.71 -34.74 7.37
CA LYS A 4 11.89 -33.53 7.18
C LYS A 4 11.48 -33.45 5.71
N ASN A 5 10.22 -33.74 5.42
CA ASN A 5 9.64 -33.63 4.08
C ASN A 5 9.85 -32.21 3.52
N PRO A 6 10.64 -32.04 2.43
CA PRO A 6 10.99 -30.74 1.88
C PRO A 6 9.76 -29.93 1.43
N ARG A 7 8.70 -30.61 0.96
CA ARG A 7 7.43 -29.98 0.55
C ARG A 7 6.68 -29.33 1.70
N ARG A 8 6.79 -29.88 2.92
CA ARG A 8 6.16 -29.28 4.11
C ARG A 8 6.88 -28.01 4.54
N ARG A 9 8.21 -27.98 4.43
CA ARG A 9 9.03 -26.82 4.82
C ARG A 9 8.85 -25.65 3.86
N SER A 10 8.79 -25.89 2.55
CA SER A 10 8.54 -24.83 1.56
C SER A 10 7.17 -24.18 1.75
N ARG A 11 6.13 -24.98 2.01
CA ARG A 11 4.78 -24.49 2.29
C ARG A 11 4.70 -23.62 3.55
N LEU A 12 5.38 -24.01 4.63
CA LEU A 12 5.42 -23.19 5.85
C LEU A 12 6.09 -21.83 5.62
N PHE A 13 7.12 -21.78 4.77
CA PHE A 13 7.76 -20.51 4.42
C PHE A 13 6.87 -19.65 3.52
N SER A 14 6.14 -20.24 2.55
CA SER A 14 5.23 -19.47 1.70
C SER A 14 4.08 -18.89 2.51
N GLU A 15 3.40 -19.70 3.32
CA GLU A 15 2.31 -19.25 4.20
C GLU A 15 2.81 -18.16 5.18
N GLY A 16 4.01 -18.33 5.74
CA GLY A 16 4.60 -17.32 6.63
C GLY A 16 4.91 -16.00 5.91
N LEU A 17 5.45 -16.06 4.69
CA LEU A 17 5.74 -14.88 3.88
C LEU A 17 4.47 -14.15 3.43
N GLU A 18 3.42 -14.90 3.06
CA GLU A 18 2.11 -14.34 2.74
C GLU A 18 1.55 -13.53 3.92
N ARG A 19 1.68 -14.05 5.15
CA ARG A 19 1.24 -13.32 6.36
C ARG A 19 2.06 -12.06 6.61
N ILE A 20 3.37 -12.09 6.36
CA ILE A 20 4.25 -10.92 6.48
C ILE A 20 3.86 -9.85 5.46
N ASN A 21 3.60 -10.27 4.21
CA ASN A 21 3.15 -9.37 3.15
C ASN A 21 1.78 -8.78 3.46
N ALA A 22 0.82 -9.60 3.90
CA ALA A 22 -0.52 -9.13 4.28
C ALA A 22 -0.48 -8.14 5.45
N PHE A 23 0.37 -8.39 6.46
CA PHE A 23 0.58 -7.44 7.56
C PHE A 23 1.17 -6.10 7.06
N SER A 24 2.16 -6.17 6.18
CA SER A 24 2.78 -4.98 5.57
C SER A 24 1.75 -4.19 4.76
N ASP A 25 0.99 -4.87 3.89
CA ASP A 25 -0.08 -4.29 3.07
C ASP A 25 -1.14 -3.60 3.95
N GLY A 26 -1.50 -4.19 5.09
CA GLY A 26 -2.39 -3.58 6.07
C GLY A 26 -1.86 -2.26 6.65
N ILE A 27 -0.57 -2.20 6.99
CA ILE A 27 0.05 -0.96 7.50
C ILE A 27 0.11 0.12 6.41
N PHE A 28 0.45 -0.25 5.18
CA PHE A 28 0.42 0.68 4.05
C PHE A 28 -0.98 1.25 3.82
N ALA A 29 -2.01 0.41 3.81
CA ALA A 29 -3.40 0.83 3.65
C ALA A 29 -3.82 1.82 4.76
N ILE A 30 -3.52 1.51 6.02
CA ILE A 30 -3.82 2.40 7.15
C ILE A 30 -3.09 3.73 6.98
N ALA A 31 -1.77 3.73 6.72
CA ALA A 31 -0.99 4.96 6.56
C ALA A 31 -1.54 5.85 5.43
N ILE A 32 -1.90 5.26 4.29
CA ILE A 32 -2.53 5.98 3.17
C ILE A 32 -3.86 6.62 3.60
N THR A 33 -4.73 5.88 4.29
CA THR A 33 -6.03 6.40 4.72
C THR A 33 -5.91 7.48 5.80
N LEU A 34 -4.89 7.43 6.66
CA LEU A 34 -4.68 8.44 7.71
C LEU A 34 -4.28 9.81 7.15
N LEU A 35 -3.70 9.88 5.95
CA LEU A 35 -3.33 11.15 5.32
C LEU A 35 -4.52 12.10 5.14
N VAL A 36 -5.72 11.55 4.86
CA VAL A 36 -6.91 12.39 4.60
C VAL A 36 -7.38 13.12 5.85
N LEU A 37 -7.02 12.62 7.05
CA LEU A 37 -7.46 13.19 8.33
C LEU A 37 -6.86 14.57 8.59
N ASP A 38 -5.79 14.94 7.89
CA ASP A 38 -5.19 16.26 8.01
C ASP A 38 -5.92 17.34 7.17
N ILE A 39 -6.84 16.93 6.29
CA ILE A 39 -7.70 17.85 5.54
C ILE A 39 -8.90 18.19 6.42
N HIS A 40 -8.80 19.33 7.11
CA HIS A 40 -9.85 19.82 8.00
C HIS A 40 -10.99 20.49 7.20
N VAL A 41 -12.23 20.22 7.62
CA VAL A 41 -13.40 20.91 7.08
C VAL A 41 -13.39 22.36 7.57
N PRO A 42 -13.60 23.36 6.70
CA PRO A 42 -13.67 24.76 7.13
C PRO A 42 -14.80 24.97 8.14
N GLU A 43 -14.49 25.54 9.29
CA GLU A 43 -15.50 25.99 10.25
C GLU A 43 -16.15 27.28 9.71
N LEU A 44 -17.47 27.26 9.55
CA LEU A 44 -18.24 28.39 9.05
C LEU A 44 -19.33 28.76 10.04
N ASP A 45 -19.46 30.05 10.32
CA ASP A 45 -20.64 30.56 11.00
C ASP A 45 -21.86 30.48 10.08
N PRO A 46 -23.09 30.33 10.61
CA PRO A 46 -24.31 30.26 9.79
C PRO A 46 -24.53 31.47 8.87
N LYS A 47 -23.86 32.59 9.14
CA LYS A 47 -23.89 33.81 8.31
C LYS A 47 -22.91 33.78 7.14
N GLU A 48 -22.00 32.80 7.11
CA GLU A 48 -20.92 32.67 6.12
C GLU A 48 -21.09 31.45 5.22
N ILE A 49 -22.25 30.79 5.25
CA ILE A 49 -22.52 29.59 4.43
C ILE A 49 -22.29 29.86 2.94
N ASP A 50 -22.61 31.07 2.46
CA ASP A 50 -22.39 31.48 1.07
C ASP A 50 -20.90 31.52 0.68
N GLN A 51 -19.99 31.57 1.67
CA GLN A 51 -18.54 31.54 1.46
C GLN A 51 -17.97 30.12 1.38
N LEU A 52 -18.77 29.07 1.63
CA LEU A 52 -18.33 27.67 1.59
C LEU A 52 -17.59 27.30 0.29
N PRO A 53 -18.05 27.69 -0.92
CA PRO A 53 -17.33 27.37 -2.15
C PRO A 53 -15.91 27.95 -2.19
N GLN A 54 -15.73 29.19 -1.74
CA GLN A 54 -14.42 29.84 -1.69
C GLN A 54 -13.52 29.17 -0.65
N LYS A 55 -14.06 28.86 0.53
CA LYS A 55 -13.31 28.21 1.61
C LYS A 55 -12.87 26.80 1.24
N LEU A 56 -13.69 26.05 0.49
CA LEU A 56 -13.30 24.77 -0.11
C LEU A 56 -12.23 24.94 -1.18
N TRP A 57 -12.32 25.99 -2.00
CA TRP A 57 -11.28 26.31 -2.99
C TRP A 57 -9.94 26.58 -2.30
N ASP A 58 -9.93 27.32 -1.19
CA ASP A 58 -8.71 27.64 -0.44
C ASP A 58 -8.00 26.40 0.15
N LEU A 59 -8.67 25.24 0.22
CA LEU A 59 -8.07 23.95 0.62
C LEU A 59 -7.26 23.26 -0.48
N TRP A 60 -7.29 23.74 -1.73
CA TRP A 60 -6.60 23.10 -2.85
C TRP A 60 -5.11 22.78 -2.59
N PRO A 61 -4.30 23.63 -1.90
CA PRO A 61 -2.90 23.31 -1.66
C PRO A 61 -2.75 22.11 -0.71
N ARG A 62 -3.61 22.04 0.32
CA ARG A 62 -3.64 20.92 1.27
C ARG A 62 -4.03 19.61 0.57
N ILE A 63 -5.00 19.66 -0.34
CA ILE A 63 -5.40 18.51 -1.16
C ILE A 63 -4.23 18.04 -2.04
N LEU A 64 -3.44 18.95 -2.62
CA LEU A 64 -2.25 18.57 -3.38
C LEU A 64 -1.19 17.90 -2.53
N ILE A 65 -0.92 18.43 -1.34
CA ILE A 65 0.05 17.84 -0.40
C ILE A 65 -0.40 16.45 0.03
N TYR A 66 -1.69 16.28 0.31
CA TYR A 66 -2.31 14.97 0.54
C TYR A 66 -2.08 14.01 -0.65
N CYS A 67 -2.37 14.44 -1.88
CA CYS A 67 -2.19 13.62 -3.08
C CYS A 67 -0.72 13.22 -3.28
N ILE A 68 0.22 14.14 -3.02
CA ILE A 68 1.66 13.87 -3.08
C ILE A 68 2.04 12.83 -2.01
N GLY A 69 1.60 13.00 -0.76
CA GLY A 69 1.82 12.04 0.32
C GLY A 69 1.28 10.64 -0.02
N PHE A 70 0.05 10.58 -0.56
CA PHE A 70 -0.60 9.36 -1.00
C PHE A 70 0.26 8.64 -2.05
N LEU A 71 0.68 9.36 -3.09
CA LEU A 71 1.49 8.81 -4.18
C LEU A 71 2.83 8.31 -3.67
N ILE A 72 3.48 9.05 -2.76
CA ILE A 72 4.76 8.63 -2.21
C ILE A 72 4.63 7.34 -1.40
N ILE A 73 3.64 7.23 -0.50
CA ILE A 73 3.42 5.98 0.24
C ILE A 73 3.09 4.82 -0.74
N GLY A 74 2.28 5.09 -1.77
CA GLY A 74 1.97 4.13 -2.83
C GLY A 74 3.20 3.64 -3.59
N VAL A 75 4.14 4.53 -3.91
CA VAL A 75 5.42 4.17 -4.54
C VAL A 75 6.25 3.29 -3.60
N PHE A 76 6.35 3.63 -2.31
CA PHE A 76 7.03 2.78 -1.33
C PHE A 76 6.39 1.40 -1.21
N TRP A 77 5.06 1.31 -1.30
CA TRP A 77 4.33 0.06 -1.34
C TRP A 77 4.69 -0.78 -2.57
N MET A 78 4.67 -0.17 -3.77
CA MET A 78 5.06 -0.85 -5.01
C MET A 78 6.51 -1.36 -4.95
N LEU A 79 7.44 -0.55 -4.44
CA LEU A 79 8.84 -0.93 -4.27
C LEU A 79 9.03 -2.05 -3.24
N HIS A 80 8.27 -2.02 -2.14
CA HIS A 80 8.27 -3.08 -1.13
C HIS A 80 7.77 -4.39 -1.71
N ARG A 81 6.60 -4.37 -2.37
CA ARG A 81 6.03 -5.53 -3.09
C ARG A 81 6.98 -6.10 -4.13
N GLY A 82 7.67 -5.24 -4.87
CA GLY A 82 8.68 -5.63 -5.85
C GLY A 82 9.80 -6.45 -5.22
N ILE A 83 10.44 -5.94 -4.17
CA ILE A 83 11.53 -6.63 -3.46
C ILE A 83 11.04 -7.93 -2.79
N PHE A 84 9.89 -7.89 -2.11
CA PHE A 84 9.35 -9.05 -1.39
C PHE A 84 8.90 -10.18 -2.31
N SER A 85 8.62 -9.91 -3.60
CA SER A 85 8.35 -10.95 -4.59
C SER A 85 9.53 -11.90 -4.84
N TYR A 86 10.76 -11.44 -4.57
CA TYR A 86 12.00 -12.19 -4.76
C TYR A 86 12.46 -12.92 -3.49
N ILE A 87 11.88 -12.60 -2.34
CA ILE A 87 12.21 -13.22 -1.05
C ILE A 87 11.50 -14.58 -0.97
N LYS A 88 12.23 -15.65 -0.69
CA LYS A 88 11.70 -17.03 -0.57
C LYS A 88 11.77 -17.56 0.86
N ARG A 89 12.55 -16.93 1.73
CA ARG A 89 12.75 -17.31 3.13
C ARG A 89 12.76 -16.07 4.00
N PHE A 90 12.40 -16.22 5.26
CA PHE A 90 12.49 -15.14 6.25
C PHE A 90 13.15 -15.65 7.54
N ASP A 91 13.77 -14.72 8.26
CA ASP A 91 14.29 -14.95 9.61
C ASP A 91 13.97 -13.74 10.49
N SER A 92 14.26 -13.84 11.80
CA SER A 92 13.92 -12.79 12.76
C SER A 92 14.56 -11.44 12.43
N ARG A 93 15.74 -11.41 11.80
CA ARG A 93 16.41 -10.15 11.45
C ARG A 93 15.70 -9.46 10.29
N LEU A 94 15.27 -10.21 9.27
CA LEU A 94 14.43 -9.66 8.20
C LEU A 94 13.15 -9.06 8.78
N LEU A 95 12.49 -9.75 9.72
CA LEU A 95 11.27 -9.27 10.36
C LEU A 95 11.50 -7.95 11.12
N TRP A 96 12.60 -7.82 11.86
CA TRP A 96 12.94 -6.58 12.54
C TRP A 96 13.21 -5.42 11.56
N LEU A 97 13.95 -5.67 10.48
CA LEU A 97 14.17 -4.67 9.44
C LEU A 97 12.86 -4.25 8.77
N ASN A 98 11.96 -5.21 8.49
CA ASN A 98 10.63 -4.93 7.95
C ASN A 98 9.81 -4.09 8.93
N ASN A 99 9.82 -4.40 10.22
CA ASN A 99 9.09 -3.61 11.22
C ASN A 99 9.64 -2.18 11.36
N LEU A 100 10.96 -1.98 11.30
CA LEU A 100 11.56 -0.64 11.32
C LEU A 100 11.19 0.16 10.08
N PHE A 101 11.17 -0.49 8.91
CA PHE A 101 10.67 0.12 7.68
C PHE A 101 9.18 0.50 7.82
N LEU A 102 8.34 -0.42 8.26
CA LEU A 102 6.90 -0.20 8.43
C LEU A 102 6.59 0.85 9.50
N LEU A 103 7.43 1.00 10.54
CA LEU A 103 7.32 2.09 11.51
C LEU A 103 7.46 3.44 10.81
N MET A 104 8.42 3.59 9.89
CA MET A 104 8.57 4.84 9.12
C MET A 104 7.38 5.10 8.21
N ILE A 105 6.84 4.05 7.57
CA ILE A 105 5.63 4.16 6.73
C ILE A 105 4.42 4.58 7.56
N ALA A 106 4.18 3.94 8.71
CA ALA A 106 3.08 4.28 9.61
C ALA A 106 3.21 5.69 10.18
N PHE A 107 4.44 6.20 10.33
CA PHE A 107 4.71 7.55 10.80
C PHE A 107 4.50 8.63 9.73
N GLN A 108 4.47 8.27 8.44
CA GLN A 108 4.44 9.23 7.33
C GLN A 108 3.26 10.22 7.32
N PRO A 109 2.03 9.91 7.80
CA PRO A 109 0.98 10.91 7.84
C PRO A 109 1.39 12.20 8.59
N PHE A 110 2.20 12.08 9.64
CA PHE A 110 2.62 13.23 10.44
C PHE A 110 3.60 14.16 9.72
N PRO A 111 4.74 13.71 9.14
CA PRO A 111 5.59 14.59 8.34
C PRO A 111 4.88 15.20 7.13
N THR A 112 3.94 14.49 6.50
CA THR A 112 3.14 15.05 5.40
C THR A 112 2.29 16.23 5.88
N ALA A 113 1.63 16.09 7.04
CA ALA A 113 0.86 17.17 7.66
C ALA A 113 1.74 18.38 8.02
N VAL A 114 2.91 18.14 8.62
CA VAL A 114 3.87 19.20 8.95
C VAL A 114 4.33 19.95 7.70
N LEU A 115 4.62 19.23 6.62
CA LEU A 115 4.98 19.83 5.33
C LEU A 115 3.82 20.65 4.74
N GLY A 116 2.59 20.18 4.93
CA GLY A 116 1.39 20.86 4.43
C GLY A 116 1.03 22.14 5.19
N GLU A 117 1.30 22.18 6.49
CA GLU A 117 1.06 23.35 7.34
C GLU A 117 2.15 24.40 7.19
N TYR A 118 3.41 23.96 7.13
CA TYR A 118 4.58 24.84 7.12
C TYR A 118 5.31 24.80 5.78
N VAL A 119 4.56 25.03 4.70
CA VAL A 119 5.07 25.12 3.33
C VAL A 119 6.22 26.13 3.26
N ASP A 120 7.21 25.86 2.41
CA ASP A 120 8.40 26.69 2.19
C ASP A 120 9.32 26.89 3.41
N THR A 121 9.11 26.17 4.51
CA THR A 121 10.03 26.19 5.65
C THR A 121 11.09 25.10 5.53
N THR A 122 12.36 25.47 5.69
CA THR A 122 13.47 24.50 5.67
C THR A 122 13.29 23.38 6.68
N VAL A 123 12.75 23.69 7.87
CA VAL A 123 12.54 22.69 8.92
C VAL A 123 11.51 21.63 8.49
N ALA A 124 10.39 22.03 7.89
CA ALA A 124 9.37 21.07 7.45
C ALA A 124 9.89 20.19 6.30
N VAL A 125 10.57 20.80 5.31
CA VAL A 125 11.17 20.08 4.18
C VAL A 125 12.22 19.08 4.65
N VAL A 126 13.14 19.51 5.54
CA VAL A 126 14.19 18.63 6.09
C VAL A 126 13.57 17.53 6.94
N PHE A 127 12.56 17.82 7.76
CA PHE A 127 11.90 16.81 8.58
C PHE A 127 11.22 15.74 7.71
N PHE A 128 10.44 16.17 6.72
CA PHE A 128 9.82 15.27 5.74
C PHE A 128 10.88 14.42 5.02
N ALA A 129 11.88 15.07 4.40
CA ALA A 129 12.93 14.37 3.67
C ALA A 129 13.73 13.41 4.54
N SER A 130 13.92 13.69 5.84
CA SER A 130 14.62 12.81 6.78
C SER A 130 13.85 11.52 7.06
N VAL A 131 12.53 11.58 7.20
CA VAL A 131 11.69 10.37 7.37
C VAL A 131 11.72 9.53 6.10
N GLN A 132 11.76 10.16 4.93
CA GLN A 132 11.85 9.45 3.66
C GLN A 132 13.24 8.86 3.40
N LEU A 133 14.29 9.56 3.82
CA LEU A 133 15.65 9.05 3.84
C LEU A 133 15.74 7.78 4.70
N LEU A 134 15.16 7.81 5.90
CA LEU A 134 15.19 6.68 6.83
C LEU A 134 14.33 5.49 6.32
N SER A 135 13.17 5.76 5.74
CA SER A 135 12.36 4.76 5.03
C SER A 135 13.16 4.08 3.91
N SER A 136 13.86 4.88 3.11
CA SER A 136 14.71 4.41 2.01
C SER A 136 15.89 3.59 2.52
N LEU A 137 16.50 4.00 3.63
CA LEU A 137 17.59 3.28 4.29
C LEU A 137 17.13 1.89 4.73
N PHE A 138 16.03 1.79 5.48
CA PHE A 138 15.56 0.48 5.94
C PHE A 138 15.16 -0.43 4.79
N LYS A 139 14.53 0.11 3.73
CA LYS A 139 14.26 -0.65 2.50
C LYS A 139 15.54 -1.19 1.86
N LEU A 140 16.57 -0.36 1.73
CA LEU A 140 17.86 -0.77 1.20
C LEU A 140 18.52 -1.84 2.09
N LEU A 141 18.46 -1.69 3.41
CA LEU A 141 18.98 -2.68 4.36
C LEU A 141 18.26 -4.02 4.26
N ILE A 142 16.93 -4.03 4.08
CA ILE A 142 16.15 -5.24 3.79
C ILE A 142 16.71 -5.93 2.54
N TRP A 143 16.87 -5.18 1.44
CA TRP A 143 17.36 -5.73 0.19
C TRP A 143 18.79 -6.28 0.30
N LEU A 144 19.71 -5.50 0.86
CA LEU A 144 21.10 -5.91 1.04
C LEU A 144 21.20 -7.14 1.94
N TYR A 145 20.41 -7.20 3.02
CA TYR A 145 20.38 -8.34 3.91
C TYR A 145 19.84 -9.61 3.23
N ALA A 146 18.74 -9.48 2.50
CA ALA A 146 18.11 -10.62 1.83
C ALA A 146 18.96 -11.16 0.66
N SER A 147 19.57 -10.26 -0.11
CA SER A 147 20.36 -10.59 -1.30
C SER A 147 21.79 -11.01 -1.00
N HIS A 148 22.36 -10.61 0.14
CA HIS A 148 23.73 -10.97 0.51
C HIS A 148 23.93 -12.50 0.48
N LYS A 149 24.76 -12.97 -0.45
CA LYS A 149 25.04 -14.40 -0.70
C LYS A 149 23.77 -15.24 -0.91
N HIS A 150 22.74 -14.69 -1.58
CA HIS A 150 21.46 -15.37 -1.83
C HIS A 150 20.79 -15.93 -0.56
N ARG A 151 20.96 -15.24 0.57
CA ARG A 151 20.55 -15.75 1.88
C ARG A 151 19.05 -16.04 1.95
N LEU A 152 18.23 -15.11 1.47
CA LEU A 152 16.77 -15.16 1.60
C LEU A 152 16.05 -15.00 0.26
N ILE A 153 16.75 -14.56 -0.79
CA ILE A 153 16.21 -14.41 -2.15
C ILE A 153 16.27 -15.74 -2.92
N ASP A 154 15.58 -15.78 -4.06
CA ASP A 154 15.67 -16.89 -5.00
C ASP A 154 17.12 -17.12 -5.47
N ALA A 155 17.53 -18.40 -5.52
CA ALA A 155 18.87 -18.81 -5.92
C ALA A 155 19.10 -18.62 -7.43
N GLY A 156 18.03 -18.55 -8.23
CA GLY A 156 18.10 -18.36 -9.68
C GLY A 156 18.34 -16.91 -10.12
N LEU A 157 18.43 -15.94 -9.21
CA LEU A 157 18.64 -14.53 -9.58
C LEU A 157 20.08 -14.28 -10.03
N SER A 158 20.27 -13.52 -11.11
CA SER A 158 21.60 -13.14 -11.57
C SER A 158 22.20 -12.02 -10.70
N ASP A 159 23.53 -11.97 -10.59
CA ASP A 159 24.24 -10.87 -9.90
C ASP A 159 23.92 -9.50 -10.52
N ARG A 160 23.69 -9.47 -11.84
CA ARG A 160 23.26 -8.26 -12.57
C ARG A 160 21.91 -7.78 -12.08
N PHE A 161 20.96 -8.70 -11.90
CA PHE A 161 19.64 -8.40 -11.35
C PHE A 161 19.72 -7.90 -9.90
N ILE A 162 20.59 -8.51 -9.09
CA ILE A 162 20.82 -8.08 -7.71
C ILE A 162 21.36 -6.65 -7.67
N ARG A 163 22.35 -6.34 -8.52
CA ARG A 163 22.93 -5.00 -8.63
C ARG A 163 21.90 -3.96 -9.10
N TYR A 164 21.08 -4.29 -10.09
CA TYR A 164 19.99 -3.42 -10.56
C TYR A 164 19.05 -3.04 -9.41
N ASN A 165 18.51 -4.03 -8.69
CA ASN A 165 17.60 -3.79 -7.56
C ASN A 165 18.29 -3.09 -6.38
N THR A 166 19.60 -3.28 -6.21
CA THR A 166 20.39 -2.54 -5.22
C THR A 166 20.44 -1.06 -5.57
N MET A 167 20.73 -0.73 -6.83
CA MET A 167 20.76 0.66 -7.29
C MET A 167 19.38 1.30 -7.25
N GLN A 168 18.35 0.58 -7.67
CA GLN A 168 16.96 1.03 -7.54
C GLN A 168 16.53 1.20 -6.08
N SER A 169 17.11 0.43 -5.16
CA SER A 169 16.87 0.61 -3.73
C SER A 169 17.66 1.74 -3.09
N ALA A 170 18.84 2.06 -3.62
CA ALA A 170 19.68 3.14 -3.13
C ALA A 170 19.27 4.51 -3.70
N SER A 171 18.64 4.57 -4.88
CA SER A 171 18.25 5.83 -5.52
C SER A 171 17.42 6.76 -4.62
N PRO A 172 16.32 6.30 -3.98
CA PRO A 172 15.56 7.16 -3.06
C PRO A 172 16.38 7.72 -1.89
N LEU A 173 17.28 6.90 -1.35
CA LEU A 173 18.16 7.32 -0.26
C LEU A 173 19.06 8.49 -0.71
N VAL A 174 19.66 8.38 -1.90
CA VAL A 174 20.55 9.42 -2.43
C VAL A 174 19.77 10.70 -2.75
N ILE A 175 18.59 10.57 -3.38
CA ILE A 175 17.73 11.72 -3.71
C ILE A 175 17.35 12.49 -2.45
N TYR A 176 16.85 11.83 -1.41
CA TYR A 176 16.47 12.52 -0.17
C TYR A 176 17.67 13.08 0.59
N MET A 177 18.84 12.44 0.52
CA MET A 177 20.06 12.97 1.13
C MET A 177 20.49 14.28 0.46
N ILE A 178 20.44 14.34 -0.86
CA ILE A 178 20.73 15.56 -1.64
C ILE A 178 19.66 16.62 -1.36
N SER A 179 18.37 16.23 -1.34
CA SER A 179 17.25 17.12 -1.04
C SER A 179 17.41 17.84 0.30
N ILE A 180 17.85 17.15 1.36
CA ILE A 180 18.14 17.76 2.66
C ILE A 180 19.21 18.86 2.52
N GLY A 181 20.29 18.61 1.77
CA GLY A 181 21.31 19.62 1.50
C GLY A 181 20.77 20.83 0.73
N LEU A 182 19.94 20.58 -0.29
CA LEU A 182 19.30 21.61 -1.10
C LEU A 182 18.32 22.47 -0.29
N ALA A 183 17.66 21.90 0.72
CA ALA A 183 16.66 22.61 1.53
C ALA A 183 17.24 23.81 2.32
N PHE A 184 18.55 23.81 2.60
CA PHE A 184 19.25 24.93 3.21
C PHE A 184 19.61 26.06 2.23
N ILE A 185 19.54 25.78 0.93
CA ILE A 185 19.79 26.76 -0.14
C ILE A 185 18.46 27.31 -0.64
N ASN A 186 17.53 26.41 -0.98
CA ASN A 186 16.21 26.73 -1.52
C ASN A 186 15.27 25.52 -1.34
N THR A 187 14.19 25.72 -0.60
CA THR A 187 13.16 24.69 -0.31
C THR A 187 12.47 24.20 -1.58
N THR A 188 12.15 25.10 -2.51
CA THR A 188 11.53 24.74 -3.79
C THR A 188 12.42 23.82 -4.62
N ILE A 189 13.74 24.08 -4.69
CA ILE A 189 14.68 23.20 -5.40
C ILE A 189 14.77 21.83 -4.71
N ALA A 190 14.73 21.80 -3.37
CA ALA A 190 14.72 20.57 -2.61
C ALA A 190 13.46 19.73 -2.89
N GLU A 191 12.28 20.34 -2.95
CA GLU A 191 11.02 19.68 -3.27
C GLU A 191 10.98 19.22 -4.75
N LEU A 192 11.41 20.06 -5.69
CA LEU A 192 11.51 19.71 -7.11
C LEU A 192 12.44 18.52 -7.36
N SER A 193 13.46 18.31 -6.51
CA SER A 193 14.34 17.14 -6.62
C SER A 193 13.58 15.82 -6.41
N TRP A 194 12.43 15.82 -5.75
CA TRP A 194 11.61 14.62 -5.58
C TRP A 194 10.94 14.19 -6.89
N LEU A 195 10.79 15.08 -7.88
CA LEU A 195 10.31 14.70 -9.22
C LEU A 195 11.25 13.72 -9.92
N LEU A 196 12.50 13.60 -9.47
CA LEU A 196 13.43 12.59 -9.97
C LEU A 196 12.89 11.16 -9.77
N PHE A 197 12.00 10.90 -8.81
CA PHE A 197 11.34 9.59 -8.63
C PHE A 197 10.52 9.15 -9.85
N ALA A 198 10.02 10.08 -10.66
CA ALA A 198 9.28 9.71 -11.87
C ALA A 198 10.20 9.15 -12.97
N VAL A 199 11.49 9.49 -12.92
CA VAL A 199 12.44 9.26 -14.02
C VAL A 199 13.56 8.30 -13.62
N ASP A 200 13.90 8.21 -12.33
CA ASP A 200 15.04 7.44 -11.82
C ASP A 200 14.94 5.95 -12.18
N GLY A 201 13.76 5.35 -12.08
CA GLY A 201 13.51 3.96 -12.49
C GLY A 201 13.79 3.72 -13.99
N GLN A 202 13.44 4.66 -14.86
CA GLN A 202 13.71 4.56 -16.30
C GLN A 202 15.21 4.71 -16.58
N ILE A 203 15.88 5.63 -15.90
CA ILE A 203 17.33 5.85 -16.01
C ILE A 203 18.09 4.59 -15.58
N ILE A 204 17.74 4.01 -14.44
CA ILE A 204 18.42 2.81 -13.93
C ILE A 204 18.18 1.63 -14.87
N ARG A 205 16.96 1.45 -15.39
CA ARG A 205 16.64 0.41 -16.37
C ARG A 205 17.41 0.59 -17.68
N PHE A 206 17.63 1.82 -18.10
CA PHE A 206 18.43 2.14 -19.30
C PHE A 206 19.89 1.69 -19.14
N PHE A 207 20.52 1.95 -17.98
CA PHE A 207 21.91 1.54 -17.72
C PHE A 207 22.08 0.05 -17.39
N TYR A 208 21.01 -0.61 -16.92
CA TYR A 208 21.00 -2.02 -16.54
C TYR A 208 19.81 -2.74 -17.17
N PRO A 209 19.86 -3.03 -18.48
CA PRO A 209 18.77 -3.75 -19.15
C PRO A 209 18.70 -5.18 -18.60
N VAL A 210 17.80 -5.40 -17.65
CA VAL A 210 17.43 -6.73 -17.17
C VAL A 210 16.53 -7.37 -18.23
N ARG A 211 16.95 -8.50 -18.81
CA ARG A 211 16.07 -9.32 -19.65
C ARG A 211 15.26 -10.26 -18.74
N PRO A 212 13.93 -10.39 -18.95
CA PRO A 212 13.09 -11.31 -18.17
C PRO A 212 13.54 -12.79 -18.20
N GLN A 213 14.41 -13.19 -19.13
CA GLN A 213 14.89 -14.58 -19.32
C GLN A 213 16.12 -14.97 -18.47
N GLU A 214 16.62 -14.14 -17.57
CA GLU A 214 17.73 -14.53 -16.66
C GLU A 214 17.28 -15.31 -15.42
N TYR A 215 16.02 -15.77 -15.39
CA TYR A 215 15.58 -16.86 -14.50
C TYR A 215 15.99 -18.18 -15.15
N LYS A 216 17.11 -18.76 -14.69
CA LYS A 216 17.38 -20.17 -14.97
C LYS A 216 16.36 -20.97 -14.17
N ASP A 217 15.28 -21.37 -14.82
CA ASP A 217 14.47 -22.45 -14.32
C ASP A 217 15.39 -23.67 -14.22
N GLY A 218 15.63 -24.17 -13.00
CA GLY A 218 16.39 -25.40 -12.77
C GLY A 218 15.64 -26.65 -13.23
N SER A 219 14.64 -26.51 -14.13
CA SER A 219 13.80 -27.58 -14.65
C SER A 219 14.26 -28.13 -16.01
N GLU A 220 15.29 -27.56 -16.64
CA GLU A 220 15.73 -28.02 -17.97
C GLU A 220 16.42 -29.40 -17.98
N ASP A 221 16.63 -30.06 -16.84
CA ASP A 221 17.24 -31.40 -16.78
C ASP A 221 16.33 -32.51 -16.20
N GLU A 222 15.07 -32.24 -15.87
CA GLU A 222 14.09 -33.30 -15.57
C GLU A 222 13.09 -33.39 -16.73
N GLU A 223 13.50 -34.08 -17.80
CA GLU A 223 12.59 -34.66 -18.77
C GLU A 223 11.70 -35.65 -18.01
N VAL A 224 10.62 -35.15 -17.41
CA VAL A 224 9.62 -35.96 -16.73
C VAL A 224 9.02 -36.88 -17.78
N ASN A 225 9.52 -38.11 -17.80
CA ASN A 225 9.02 -39.16 -18.66
C ASN A 225 7.56 -39.41 -18.26
N LEU A 226 6.62 -38.90 -19.06
CA LEU A 226 5.16 -38.95 -18.83
C LEU A 226 4.59 -40.38 -18.78
N THR A 227 5.46 -41.40 -18.82
CA THR A 227 5.15 -42.82 -18.70
C THR A 227 5.34 -43.37 -17.27
N ASP A 228 5.90 -42.59 -16.32
CA ASP A 228 6.15 -43.06 -14.93
C ASP A 228 4.98 -42.78 -13.96
N PHE A 229 3.86 -42.23 -14.45
CA PHE A 229 2.63 -42.16 -13.68
C PHE A 229 1.88 -43.49 -13.80
N GLY A 230 2.28 -44.46 -12.95
CA GLY A 230 1.44 -45.62 -12.66
C GLY A 230 0.02 -45.17 -12.28
N GLU A 231 -0.97 -45.92 -12.77
CA GLU A 231 -2.41 -45.65 -12.68
C GLU A 231 -2.81 -44.95 -11.37
N VAL A 232 -3.26 -43.70 -11.50
CA VAL A 232 -3.83 -42.95 -10.37
C VAL A 232 -5.19 -43.57 -10.04
N PRO A 233 -5.46 -44.01 -8.79
CA PRO A 233 -6.78 -44.48 -8.42
C PRO A 233 -7.75 -43.30 -8.46
N VAL A 234 -8.78 -43.41 -9.29
CA VAL A 234 -9.91 -42.48 -9.33
C VAL A 234 -10.65 -42.57 -7.99
N LEU A 235 -10.40 -41.64 -7.08
CA LEU A 235 -11.25 -41.45 -5.91
C LEU A 235 -12.49 -40.67 -6.31
N SER A 236 -13.56 -41.42 -6.58
CA SER A 236 -14.93 -40.92 -6.65
C SER A 236 -15.33 -40.28 -5.31
N GLN A 237 -15.48 -38.97 -5.27
CA GLN A 237 -16.15 -38.24 -4.18
C GLN A 237 -17.36 -37.50 -4.79
N PRO A 238 -18.61 -37.89 -4.49
CA PRO A 238 -19.78 -37.14 -4.89
C PRO A 238 -20.00 -35.99 -3.90
N GLY A 239 -20.03 -34.73 -4.35
CA GLY A 239 -20.61 -33.66 -3.51
C GLY A 239 -20.18 -32.21 -3.65
N VAL A 240 -19.28 -31.80 -4.58
CA VAL A 240 -18.83 -30.37 -4.60
C VAL A 240 -18.82 -29.75 -6.02
N ILE A 241 -19.78 -30.12 -6.87
CA ILE A 241 -20.09 -29.35 -8.09
C ILE A 241 -21.61 -29.18 -8.19
N GLN A 242 -22.17 -28.26 -7.40
CA GLN A 242 -23.48 -27.64 -7.68
C GLN A 242 -23.57 -26.25 -7.03
N VAL A 243 -22.71 -25.30 -7.41
CA VAL A 243 -23.04 -23.86 -7.21
C VAL A 243 -22.45 -23.03 -8.36
N ILE A 244 -22.58 -23.47 -9.62
CA ILE A 244 -22.40 -22.61 -10.79
C ILE A 244 -23.35 -23.08 -11.88
N LYS A 245 -24.65 -22.74 -11.79
CA LYS A 245 -25.61 -22.67 -12.91
C LYS A 245 -27.01 -22.28 -12.42
N SER A 246 -27.23 -21.00 -12.12
CA SER A 246 -28.57 -20.37 -12.19
C SER A 246 -28.57 -18.89 -11.77
N GLN A 247 -28.23 -17.98 -12.69
CA GLN A 247 -28.92 -16.69 -12.76
C GLN A 247 -28.93 -16.21 -14.22
N PRO A 248 -30.11 -16.02 -14.85
CA PRO A 248 -30.22 -15.41 -16.17
C PRO A 248 -30.30 -13.89 -16.07
N GLU A 249 -29.81 -13.25 -17.13
CA GLU A 249 -29.81 -11.81 -17.39
C GLU A 249 -31.19 -11.16 -17.22
N ALA A 250 -31.23 -9.94 -16.67
CA ALA A 250 -32.38 -9.05 -16.77
C ALA A 250 -31.92 -7.69 -17.32
N GLN A 251 -32.42 -7.35 -18.51
CA GLN A 251 -32.34 -6.03 -19.15
C GLN A 251 -33.59 -5.17 -18.84
N PRO A 252 -33.58 -3.85 -19.13
CA PRO A 252 -34.20 -2.81 -18.29
C PRO A 252 -35.53 -2.24 -18.85
N VAL A 253 -36.44 -1.74 -17.99
CA VAL A 253 -37.50 -0.78 -18.37
C VAL A 253 -37.88 0.13 -17.19
N VAL A 254 -38.00 1.43 -17.47
CA VAL A 254 -38.46 2.54 -16.63
C VAL A 254 -39.99 2.74 -16.75
N LYS A 255 -40.73 2.99 -15.66
CA LYS A 255 -41.70 4.12 -15.48
C LYS A 255 -42.55 4.08 -14.20
N VAL A 256 -42.38 5.12 -13.37
CA VAL A 256 -43.34 6.10 -12.76
C VAL A 256 -44.80 5.72 -12.45
N GLY A 257 -45.26 6.08 -11.23
CA GLY A 257 -46.66 6.23 -10.75
C GLY A 257 -47.06 5.10 -9.79
N GLU A 258 -47.66 5.25 -8.61
CA GLU A 258 -48.57 6.26 -8.04
C GLU A 258 -48.59 6.17 -6.49
N LEU A 259 -49.16 7.21 -5.86
CA LEU A 259 -49.28 7.52 -4.44
C LEU A 259 -50.18 6.58 -3.59
N SER A 260 -50.05 6.78 -2.26
CA SER A 260 -51.03 6.52 -1.18
C SER A 260 -51.15 5.04 -0.75
N THR A 261 -51.24 4.68 0.53
CA THR A 261 -52.08 5.24 1.57
C THR A 261 -51.57 4.81 2.96
N ILE A 262 -51.65 5.75 3.90
CA ILE A 262 -51.44 5.61 5.34
C ILE A 262 -52.50 4.66 5.91
N GLU A 263 -52.10 3.57 6.56
CA GLU A 263 -53.01 2.74 7.36
C GLU A 263 -52.87 3.09 8.85
N LYS A 264 -53.94 3.69 9.38
CA LYS A 264 -54.13 4.05 10.79
C LYS A 264 -54.35 2.78 11.63
N SER A 265 -53.77 2.74 12.84
CA SER A 265 -54.30 1.94 13.94
C SER A 265 -55.19 2.83 14.84
N PRO A 266 -56.37 2.37 15.29
CA PRO A 266 -57.40 3.23 15.87
C PRO A 266 -57.47 3.17 17.41
N THR A 267 -58.14 4.22 17.93
CA THR A 267 -59.04 4.23 19.12
C THR A 267 -58.40 4.08 20.53
N ASP A 268 -58.80 4.82 21.56
CA ASP A 268 -59.89 5.78 21.68
C ASP A 268 -59.75 6.68 22.93
N THR A 269 -60.19 7.91 22.73
CA THR A 269 -60.95 8.84 23.58
C THR A 269 -60.70 9.12 25.08
N LYS A 270 -60.80 10.45 25.33
CA LYS A 270 -61.40 11.19 26.48
C LYS A 270 -60.47 11.34 27.69
N GLU A 271 -60.35 12.49 28.36
CA GLU A 271 -61.30 13.60 28.53
C GLU A 271 -60.60 14.85 29.14
N SER A 272 -61.16 16.04 28.83
CA SER A 272 -61.20 17.32 29.60
C SER A 272 -59.94 18.01 30.16
N THR A 273 -59.56 19.11 29.49
CA THR A 273 -59.39 20.53 29.92
C THR A 273 -59.59 20.92 31.43
N PRO A 274 -59.20 22.14 31.90
CA PRO A 274 -57.95 22.91 31.80
C PRO A 274 -57.48 23.53 33.16
N ALA A 275 -56.38 24.30 33.09
CA ALA A 275 -56.11 25.56 33.82
C ALA A 275 -55.44 25.54 35.21
N SER A 276 -54.50 26.51 35.35
CA SER A 276 -54.09 27.21 36.59
C SER A 276 -53.23 26.37 37.56
N THR A 277 -52.12 26.81 38.16
CA THR A 277 -51.83 28.09 38.81
C THR A 277 -50.34 28.09 39.24
N ASP A 278 -49.71 29.27 39.24
CA ASP A 278 -48.74 29.78 40.24
C ASP A 278 -47.70 28.85 40.90
N LYS A 279 -46.42 29.02 40.56
CA LYS A 279 -45.38 29.74 41.36
C LYS A 279 -43.99 29.51 40.80
#